data_AF-A0A380GZG8-F1
#
_entry.id   AF-A0A380GZG8-F1
#
_cell.length_a   1.000
_cell.length_b   1.000
_cell.length_c   1.000
_cell.angle_alpha   90.00
_cell.angle_beta   90.00
_cell.angle_gamma   90.00
#
_symmetry.space_group_name_H-M   'P 1'
#
loop_
_entity.id
_entity.type
_entity.pdbx_description
1 polymer ?
#
loop_
_entity_poly.entity_id
_entity_poly.type
_entity_poly.pdbx_seq_one_letter_code
_entity_poly.pdbx_strand_id
1 'polypeptide(L)'
;MAYYVINYFYIVDSYTFIRSLLCYDHYIKRDDNQHQTTQFNQTHEKDSSDVSKNSNSPKINIFSSDFDIGYMKSASTNGYHGVYKGMTRQEVEDKYGKSDGKVESLKWKYEKYGDLAVAYEDNEVIQVGVAPKNLTEDKFISTYHEPDNKNSDQLIYDNNKDNGFSVLVNVKNGNFTVIENVNQI
;
A
#
# COMPACT_ATOMS: atom_id res chain seq x y z
N MET A 1 -50.61 24.32 13.87
CA MET A 1 -49.35 23.68 14.33
C MET A 1 -48.41 23.62 13.14
N ALA A 2 -47.25 24.25 13.22
CA ALA A 2 -46.26 24.32 12.15
C ALA A 2 -45.25 23.19 12.30
N TYR A 3 -44.97 22.46 11.22
CA TYR A 3 -43.92 21.45 11.17
C TYR A 3 -42.61 22.11 10.72
N TYR A 4 -41.58 22.08 11.57
CA TYR A 4 -40.21 22.41 11.18
C TYR A 4 -39.60 21.22 10.45
N VAL A 5 -39.17 21.44 9.21
CA VAL A 5 -38.31 20.52 8.45
C VAL A 5 -36.87 20.93 8.73
N ILE A 6 -36.10 20.08 9.42
CA ILE A 6 -34.66 20.30 9.59
C ILE A 6 -33.94 19.58 8.45
N ASN A 7 -33.46 20.35 7.47
CA ASN A 7 -32.51 19.88 6.47
C ASN A 7 -31.12 19.82 7.12
N TYR A 8 -30.59 18.61 7.33
CA TYR A 8 -29.18 18.43 7.65
C TYR A 8 -28.38 18.42 6.34
N PHE A 9 -27.86 19.60 5.98
CA PHE A 9 -26.79 19.74 5.00
C PHE A 9 -25.49 19.26 5.67
N TYR A 10 -24.96 18.11 5.24
CA TYR A 10 -23.60 17.71 5.62
C TYR A 10 -22.61 18.58 4.86
N ILE A 11 -22.05 19.58 5.54
CA ILE A 11 -20.85 20.29 5.10
C ILE A 11 -19.69 19.34 5.38
N VAL A 12 -19.15 18.71 4.35
CA VAL A 12 -17.84 18.05 4.42
C VAL A 12 -16.80 19.15 4.62
N ASP A 13 -16.18 19.17 5.80
CA ASP A 13 -15.18 20.15 6.19
C ASP A 13 -14.07 20.25 5.15
N SER A 14 -13.86 21.45 4.64
CA SER A 14 -12.82 21.82 3.66
C SER A 14 -11.38 21.63 4.14
N TYR A 15 -11.18 21.18 5.39
CA TYR A 15 -9.87 20.98 6.00
C TYR A 15 -9.19 19.65 5.64
N THR A 16 -9.96 18.59 5.34
CA THR A 16 -9.39 17.29 4.91
C THR A 16 -8.83 17.35 3.49
N PHE A 17 -9.42 18.15 2.60
CA PHE A 17 -8.97 18.30 1.22
C PHE A 17 -7.62 19.03 1.08
N ILE A 18 -7.33 19.97 1.99
CA ILE A 18 -6.08 20.75 1.97
C ILE A 18 -4.88 19.89 2.42
N ARG A 19 -5.09 18.96 3.37
CA ARG A 19 -4.00 18.05 3.81
C ARG A 19 -3.56 17.09 2.72
N SER A 20 -4.48 16.58 1.88
CA SER A 20 -4.11 15.76 0.72
C SER A 20 -3.26 16.50 -0.31
N LEU A 21 -3.46 17.82 -0.48
CA LEU A 21 -2.68 18.66 -1.40
C LEU A 21 -1.26 18.96 -0.88
N LEU A 22 -1.11 19.20 0.42
CA LEU A 22 0.20 19.52 1.01
C LEU A 22 1.16 18.33 1.06
N CYS A 23 0.65 17.10 1.17
CA CYS A 23 1.49 15.91 1.02
C CYS A 23 2.00 15.75 -0.42
N TYR A 24 1.22 16.15 -1.43
CA TYR A 24 1.58 16.02 -2.84
C TYR A 24 2.79 16.90 -3.24
N ASP A 25 2.84 18.14 -2.76
CA ASP A 25 3.92 19.09 -3.09
C ASP A 25 5.30 18.68 -2.52
N HIS A 26 5.35 17.83 -1.49
CA HIS A 26 6.63 17.36 -0.93
C HIS A 26 7.27 16.24 -1.76
N TYR A 27 6.50 15.48 -2.54
CA TYR A 27 7.01 14.33 -3.30
C TYR A 27 7.57 14.70 -4.69
N ILE A 28 7.26 15.88 -5.23
CA ILE A 28 7.70 16.27 -6.60
C ILE A 28 9.07 16.97 -6.64
N LYS A 29 9.70 17.30 -5.50
CA LYS A 29 10.94 18.10 -5.45
C LYS A 29 12.18 17.41 -4.86
N ARG A 30 12.43 16.15 -5.19
CA ARG A 30 13.75 15.53 -4.96
C ARG A 30 14.22 14.69 -6.14
N ASP A 31 14.35 15.33 -7.29
CA ASP A 31 15.38 14.96 -8.27
C ASP A 31 16.30 16.18 -8.41
N ASP A 32 17.46 16.09 -7.75
CA ASP A 32 18.78 16.45 -8.28
C ASP A 32 19.83 16.60 -7.16
N ASN A 33 20.91 15.83 -7.32
CA ASN A 33 22.27 16.04 -6.83
C ASN A 33 22.55 16.09 -5.32
N GLN A 34 23.15 15.02 -4.79
CA GLN A 34 24.43 15.07 -4.04
C GLN A 34 25.13 13.69 -4.07
N HIS A 35 26.37 13.67 -4.57
CA HIS A 35 27.33 12.59 -4.37
C HIS A 35 27.82 12.57 -2.90
N GLN A 36 27.94 11.39 -2.27
CA GLN A 36 29.14 11.02 -1.51
C GLN A 36 29.17 9.54 -1.09
N THR A 37 30.39 9.03 -1.13
CA THR A 37 30.89 7.66 -1.03
C THR A 37 30.64 7.00 0.33
N THR A 38 30.26 5.72 0.33
CA THR A 38 30.75 4.75 1.33
C THR A 38 30.68 3.34 0.75
N GLN A 39 31.85 2.76 0.55
CA GLN A 39 32.05 1.40 0.04
C GLN A 39 31.72 0.40 1.16
N PHE A 40 30.67 -0.41 0.97
CA PHE A 40 30.51 -1.67 1.68
C PHE A 40 30.49 -2.78 0.63
N ASN A 41 31.46 -3.69 0.73
CA ASN A 41 31.54 -4.88 -0.10
C ASN A 41 30.33 -5.77 0.19
N GLN A 42 29.46 -5.97 -0.80
CA GLN A 42 28.49 -7.08 -0.80
C GLN A 42 28.73 -7.94 -2.04
N THR A 43 28.97 -9.20 -1.76
CA THR A 43 29.19 -10.31 -2.68
C THR A 43 28.05 -10.44 -3.68
N HIS A 44 28.42 -10.55 -4.96
CA HIS A 44 27.52 -10.83 -6.07
C HIS A 44 26.90 -12.23 -5.95
N GLU A 45 25.66 -12.31 -5.50
CA GLU A 45 24.77 -13.40 -5.90
C GLU A 45 24.06 -12.98 -7.19
N LYS A 46 24.22 -13.80 -8.24
CA LYS A 46 23.56 -13.63 -9.53
C LYS A 46 22.07 -13.89 -9.35
N ASP A 47 21.30 -12.83 -9.18
CA ASP A 47 19.86 -12.89 -9.38
C ASP A 47 19.58 -13.06 -10.88
N SER A 48 18.97 -14.20 -11.19
CA SER A 48 18.45 -14.51 -12.52
C SER A 48 17.47 -13.43 -12.93
N SER A 49 17.83 -12.70 -13.98
CA SER A 49 17.00 -11.67 -14.61
C SER A 49 15.75 -12.32 -15.21
N ASP A 50 14.65 -12.28 -14.48
CA ASP A 50 13.33 -12.49 -15.08
C ASP A 50 12.86 -11.13 -15.63
N VAL A 51 13.03 -10.97 -16.94
CA VAL A 51 12.69 -9.77 -17.70
C VAL A 51 11.17 -9.74 -17.89
N SER A 52 10.48 -9.05 -16.99
CA SER A 52 9.11 -8.57 -17.24
C SER A 52 9.17 -7.11 -17.71
N LYS A 53 8.61 -6.86 -18.89
CA LYS A 53 8.58 -5.57 -19.59
C LYS A 53 7.49 -4.67 -19.01
N ASN A 54 7.83 -3.87 -18.00
CA ASN A 54 7.20 -2.58 -17.72
C ASN A 54 8.12 -1.74 -16.84
N SER A 55 8.84 -0.78 -17.44
CA SER A 55 9.80 0.08 -16.71
C SER A 55 9.14 0.98 -15.66
N ASN A 56 7.81 1.11 -15.68
CA ASN A 56 7.07 2.08 -14.88
C ASN A 56 6.42 1.46 -13.63
N SER A 57 6.41 0.13 -13.50
CA SER A 57 5.78 -0.53 -12.35
C SER A 57 6.55 -0.25 -11.05
N PRO A 58 5.86 0.08 -9.93
CA PRO A 58 6.51 0.48 -8.70
C PRO A 58 7.27 -0.69 -8.04
N LYS A 59 8.44 -0.35 -7.47
CA LYS A 59 9.20 -1.20 -6.55
C LYS A 59 9.13 -0.58 -5.17
N ILE A 60 8.60 -1.31 -4.20
CA ILE A 60 8.29 -0.76 -2.88
C ILE A 60 9.21 -1.41 -1.84
N ASN A 61 10.12 -0.62 -1.28
CA ASN A 61 10.90 -1.07 -0.13
C ASN A 61 10.05 -0.97 1.14
N ILE A 62 9.46 -2.09 1.53
CA ILE A 62 8.61 -2.20 2.71
C ILE A 62 9.34 -2.02 4.05
N PHE A 63 10.65 -1.78 4.08
CA PHE A 63 11.41 -1.47 5.30
C PHE A 63 11.98 -0.06 5.29
N SER A 64 11.63 0.73 4.28
CA SER A 64 12.00 2.14 4.21
C SER A 64 11.17 2.96 5.19
N SER A 65 11.73 4.09 5.64
CA SER A 65 10.99 5.08 6.42
C SER A 65 9.75 5.60 5.69
N ASP A 66 9.79 5.69 4.36
CA ASP A 66 8.67 6.15 3.55
C ASP A 66 7.49 5.17 3.60
N PHE A 67 7.77 3.86 3.56
CA PHE A 67 6.73 2.85 3.72
C PHE A 67 6.21 2.80 5.16
N ASP A 68 7.10 2.86 6.15
CA ASP A 68 6.70 2.90 7.56
C ASP A 68 5.77 4.08 7.86
N ILE A 69 6.16 5.30 7.48
CA ILE A 69 5.38 6.50 7.72
C ILE A 69 4.12 6.52 6.85
N GLY A 70 4.24 6.22 5.56
CA GLY A 70 3.17 6.39 4.57
C GLY A 70 2.16 5.25 4.52
N TYR A 71 2.50 4.06 5.02
CA TYR A 71 1.64 2.88 4.90
C TYR A 71 1.41 2.17 6.24
N MET A 72 2.45 1.98 7.06
CA MET A 72 2.30 1.32 8.37
C MET A 72 1.71 2.24 9.43
N LYS A 73 2.00 3.54 9.36
CA LYS A 73 1.61 4.55 10.36
C LYS A 73 0.64 5.60 9.85
N SER A 74 0.12 5.44 8.63
CA SER A 74 -0.85 6.35 8.02
C SER A 74 -2.03 5.59 7.42
N ALA A 75 -3.20 6.26 7.40
CA ALA A 75 -4.40 5.74 6.74
C ALA A 75 -4.22 5.77 5.22
N SER A 76 -3.86 4.63 4.64
CA SER A 76 -3.80 4.38 3.19
C SER A 76 -4.98 3.53 2.70
N THR A 77 -6.09 3.56 3.44
CA THR A 77 -7.27 2.71 3.22
C THR A 77 -8.00 3.01 1.91
N ASN A 78 -7.79 4.18 1.31
CA ASN A 78 -8.42 4.58 0.06
C ASN A 78 -7.52 4.37 -1.17
N GLY A 79 -6.24 4.03 -0.98
CA GLY A 79 -5.28 3.87 -2.07
C GLY A 79 -3.84 4.08 -1.64
N TYR A 80 -2.92 3.70 -2.52
CA TYR A 80 -1.49 3.85 -2.28
C TYR A 80 -0.74 4.00 -3.61
N HIS A 81 0.37 4.73 -3.55
CA HIS A 81 1.23 4.98 -4.71
C HIS A 81 0.50 5.60 -5.92
N GLY A 82 -0.57 6.36 -5.68
CA GLY A 82 -1.35 7.03 -6.72
C GLY A 82 -2.24 6.09 -7.54
N VAL A 83 -2.64 4.95 -6.95
CA VAL A 83 -3.82 4.18 -7.35
C VAL A 83 -4.82 4.27 -6.21
N TYR A 84 -6.06 4.58 -6.51
CA TYR A 84 -7.12 4.84 -5.53
C TYR A 84 -8.38 4.06 -5.86
N LYS A 85 -9.21 3.82 -4.85
CA LYS A 85 -10.53 3.23 -5.04
C LYS A 85 -11.35 4.04 -6.04
N GLY A 86 -12.08 3.34 -6.91
CA GLY A 86 -12.87 3.91 -8.00
C GLY A 86 -12.11 4.21 -9.28
N MET A 87 -10.77 4.12 -9.30
CA MET A 87 -10.04 4.15 -10.59
C MET A 87 -10.40 2.92 -11.41
N THR A 88 -10.47 3.05 -12.73
CA THR A 88 -10.69 1.93 -13.64
C THR A 88 -9.40 1.13 -13.82
N ARG A 89 -9.52 -0.16 -14.18
CA ARG A 89 -8.36 -0.98 -14.58
C ARG A 89 -7.54 -0.31 -15.69
N GLN A 90 -8.20 0.35 -16.65
CA GLN A 90 -7.52 1.04 -17.74
C GLN A 90 -6.64 2.19 -17.23
N GLU A 91 -7.13 3.00 -16.28
CA GLU A 91 -6.32 4.09 -15.71
C GLU A 91 -5.08 3.57 -14.97
N VAL A 92 -5.18 2.42 -14.30
CA VAL A 92 -4.01 1.77 -13.67
C VAL A 92 -3.04 1.25 -14.72
N GLU A 93 -3.55 0.61 -15.78
CA GLU A 93 -2.73 0.11 -16.89
C GLU A 93 -2.08 1.23 -17.71
N ASP A 94 -2.72 2.40 -17.85
CA ASP A 94 -2.12 3.55 -18.50
C ASP A 94 -0.91 4.08 -17.71
N LYS A 95 -0.95 3.93 -16.38
CA LYS A 95 0.13 4.37 -15.47
C LYS A 95 1.28 3.38 -15.40
N TYR A 96 0.99 2.09 -15.25
CA TYR A 96 1.98 1.07 -14.93
C TYR A 96 2.17 0.00 -16.00
N GLY A 97 1.39 0.08 -17.07
CA GLY A 97 1.22 -0.95 -18.08
C GLY A 97 0.40 -2.13 -17.55
N LYS A 98 0.31 -3.20 -18.34
CA LYS A 98 -0.47 -4.40 -17.99
C LYS A 98 0.05 -5.07 -16.73
N SER A 99 -0.89 -5.73 -16.04
CA SER A 99 -0.59 -6.58 -14.87
C SER A 99 0.50 -7.61 -15.18
N ASP A 100 1.43 -7.79 -14.23
CA ASP A 100 2.57 -8.68 -14.32
C ASP A 100 2.45 -9.94 -13.44
N GLY A 101 1.30 -10.10 -12.77
CA GLY A 101 1.08 -11.24 -11.89
C GLY A 101 -0.24 -11.19 -11.13
N LYS A 102 -0.45 -12.18 -10.27
CA LYS A 102 -1.61 -12.25 -9.38
C LYS A 102 -1.19 -12.72 -8.00
N VAL A 103 -1.92 -12.25 -7.00
CA VAL A 103 -1.75 -12.60 -5.58
C VAL A 103 -3.10 -12.54 -4.89
N GLU A 104 -3.25 -13.17 -3.73
CA GLU A 104 -4.51 -13.17 -2.99
C GLU A 104 -4.26 -12.92 -1.50
N SER A 105 -5.21 -12.21 -0.88
CA SER A 105 -5.39 -12.15 0.57
C SER A 105 -6.50 -13.12 0.98
N LEU A 106 -6.85 -13.12 2.27
CA LEU A 106 -8.03 -13.83 2.77
C LEU A 106 -9.34 -13.34 2.14
N LYS A 107 -9.41 -12.07 1.70
CA LYS A 107 -10.63 -11.43 1.22
C LYS A 107 -10.65 -11.21 -0.29
N TRP A 108 -9.51 -10.86 -0.88
CA TRP A 108 -9.45 -10.34 -2.24
C TRP A 108 -8.43 -11.06 -3.11
N LYS A 109 -8.72 -11.10 -4.41
CA LYS A 109 -7.77 -11.46 -5.46
C LYS A 109 -7.26 -10.20 -6.11
N TYR A 110 -5.95 -10.11 -6.25
CA TYR A 110 -5.24 -8.95 -6.75
C TYR A 110 -4.54 -9.26 -8.07
N GLU A 111 -4.51 -8.26 -8.94
CA GLU A 111 -3.59 -8.16 -10.05
C GLU A 111 -2.36 -7.37 -9.58
N LYS A 112 -1.16 -7.80 -10.00
CA LYS A 112 0.09 -7.16 -9.63
C LYS A 112 0.56 -6.18 -10.70
N TYR A 113 1.12 -5.07 -10.26
CA TYR A 113 1.82 -4.09 -11.07
C TYR A 113 3.14 -3.79 -10.35
N GLY A 114 4.17 -4.62 -10.57
CA GLY A 114 5.38 -4.63 -9.75
C GLY A 114 5.09 -5.11 -8.32
N ASP A 115 5.42 -4.30 -7.32
CA ASP A 115 5.13 -4.60 -5.91
C ASP A 115 3.75 -4.06 -5.47
N LEU A 116 3.01 -3.36 -6.34
CA LEU A 116 1.64 -2.94 -6.05
C LEU A 116 0.66 -4.06 -6.37
N ALA A 117 -0.32 -4.27 -5.49
CA ALA A 117 -1.40 -5.23 -5.67
C ALA A 117 -2.74 -4.47 -5.76
N VAL A 118 -3.51 -4.69 -6.83
CA VAL A 118 -4.76 -3.98 -7.07
C VAL A 118 -5.90 -4.98 -7.26
N ALA A 119 -6.93 -4.89 -6.42
CA ALA A 119 -8.14 -5.69 -6.52
C ALA A 119 -9.22 -4.88 -7.23
N TYR A 120 -9.94 -5.54 -8.13
CA TYR A 120 -10.97 -4.94 -8.95
C TYR A 120 -12.33 -5.62 -8.75
N GLU A 121 -13.39 -4.84 -8.81
CA GLU A 121 -14.78 -5.27 -8.97
C GLU A 121 -15.42 -4.41 -10.05
N ASP A 122 -16.17 -5.01 -10.98
CA ASP A 122 -16.76 -4.30 -12.12
C ASP A 122 -15.79 -3.36 -12.88
N ASN A 123 -14.53 -3.78 -12.98
CA ASN A 123 -13.42 -3.06 -13.61
C ASN A 123 -12.98 -1.76 -12.88
N GLU A 124 -13.42 -1.56 -11.64
CA GLU A 124 -13.02 -0.47 -10.76
C GLU A 124 -12.19 -1.00 -9.58
N VAL A 125 -11.21 -0.21 -9.14
CA VAL A 125 -10.37 -0.51 -8.00
C VAL A 125 -11.21 -0.49 -6.73
N ILE A 126 -11.22 -1.61 -6.00
CA ILE A 126 -11.89 -1.73 -4.70
C ILE A 126 -10.91 -1.81 -3.53
N GLN A 127 -9.65 -2.20 -3.79
CA GLN A 127 -8.62 -2.26 -2.77
C GLN A 127 -7.22 -2.20 -3.39
N VAL A 128 -6.31 -1.54 -2.67
CA VAL A 128 -4.89 -1.43 -3.03
C VAL A 128 -4.05 -1.99 -1.87
N GLY A 129 -3.15 -2.90 -2.20
CA GLY A 129 -2.21 -3.53 -1.28
C GLY A 129 -0.78 -3.48 -1.80
N VAL A 130 0.15 -4.00 -1.02
CA VAL A 130 1.56 -4.13 -1.38
C VAL A 130 1.98 -5.59 -1.31
N ALA A 131 2.49 -6.13 -2.42
CA ALA A 131 2.88 -7.53 -2.59
C ALA A 131 4.36 -7.63 -2.98
N PRO A 132 5.29 -7.37 -2.03
CA PRO A 132 6.72 -7.41 -2.28
C PRO A 132 7.16 -8.85 -2.57
N LYS A 133 8.31 -9.00 -3.25
CA LYS A 133 8.89 -10.33 -3.51
C LYS A 133 9.68 -10.84 -2.30
N ASN A 134 9.64 -12.16 -2.12
CA ASN A 134 10.57 -12.95 -1.29
C ASN A 134 10.78 -12.43 0.15
N LEU A 135 9.70 -12.36 0.94
CA LEU A 135 9.78 -11.97 2.35
C LEU A 135 9.36 -13.09 3.31
N THR A 136 10.10 -13.20 4.41
CA THR A 136 9.77 -14.07 5.54
C THR A 136 9.08 -13.30 6.66
N GLU A 137 8.27 -14.03 7.41
CA GLU A 137 7.57 -13.53 8.59
C GLU A 137 8.52 -12.97 9.65
N ASP A 138 9.58 -13.72 9.98
CA ASP A 138 10.57 -13.33 10.99
C ASP A 138 11.22 -11.97 10.69
N LYS A 139 11.54 -11.72 9.41
CA LYS A 139 12.17 -10.46 9.02
C LYS A 139 11.20 -9.30 9.22
N PHE A 140 9.94 -9.49 8.88
CA PHE A 140 8.93 -8.46 9.06
C PHE A 140 8.67 -8.16 10.54
N ILE A 141 8.48 -9.19 11.36
CA ILE A 141 8.29 -9.04 12.81
C ILE A 141 9.53 -8.40 13.46
N SER A 142 10.74 -8.72 12.99
CA SER A 142 11.96 -8.07 13.51
C SER A 142 12.01 -6.55 13.25
N THR A 143 11.32 -6.08 12.20
CA THR A 143 11.30 -4.66 11.82
C THR A 143 10.09 -3.92 12.38
N TYR A 144 8.92 -4.55 12.39
CA TYR A 144 7.64 -3.93 12.80
C TYR A 144 7.14 -4.38 14.16
N HIS A 145 7.91 -5.21 14.87
CA HIS A 145 7.55 -5.83 16.14
C HIS A 145 6.39 -6.83 16.01
N GLU A 146 6.05 -7.46 17.14
CA GLU A 146 4.94 -8.41 17.21
C GLU A 146 3.62 -7.73 16.80
N PRO A 147 2.77 -8.41 16.00
CA PRO A 147 1.43 -7.93 15.70
C PRO A 147 0.54 -7.97 16.95
N ASP A 148 -0.51 -7.15 16.96
CA ASP A 148 -1.52 -7.14 18.02
C ASP A 148 -2.34 -8.43 18.05
N ASN A 149 -2.56 -9.03 16.88
CA ASN A 149 -3.18 -10.35 16.75
C ASN A 149 -2.51 -11.13 15.61
N LYS A 150 -2.37 -12.43 15.80
CA LYS A 150 -1.73 -13.35 14.85
C LYS A 150 -2.53 -14.64 14.75
N ASN A 151 -2.83 -15.03 13.53
CA ASN A 151 -3.33 -16.37 13.20
C ASN A 151 -2.43 -17.02 12.12
N SER A 152 -2.75 -18.24 11.70
CA SER A 152 -1.94 -19.01 10.74
C SER A 152 -1.73 -18.32 9.39
N ASP A 153 -2.64 -17.43 9.00
CA ASP A 153 -2.74 -16.88 7.66
C ASP A 153 -2.61 -15.34 7.64
N GLN A 154 -2.47 -14.71 8.81
CA GLN A 154 -2.47 -13.25 8.91
C GLN A 154 -1.82 -12.72 10.20
N LEU A 155 -1.03 -11.67 10.05
CA LEU A 155 -0.60 -10.78 11.14
C LEU A 155 -1.43 -9.49 11.10
N ILE A 156 -1.89 -9.03 12.25
CA ILE A 156 -2.78 -7.85 12.37
C ILE A 156 -2.08 -6.80 13.24
N TYR A 157 -1.81 -5.65 12.65
CA TYR A 157 -1.27 -4.47 13.32
C TYR A 157 -2.38 -3.42 13.45
N ASP A 158 -2.87 -3.22 14.67
CA ASP A 158 -4.01 -2.38 15.01
C ASP A 158 -3.93 -1.88 16.47
N ASN A 159 -2.73 -1.47 16.88
CA ASN A 159 -2.43 -1.06 18.26
C ASN A 159 -3.06 0.28 18.66
N ASN A 160 -3.30 1.17 17.69
CA ASN A 160 -3.88 2.49 17.90
C ASN A 160 -5.35 2.50 17.44
N LYS A 161 -6.27 2.32 18.39
CA LYS A 161 -7.72 2.25 18.14
C LYS A 161 -8.39 3.57 17.71
N ASP A 162 -7.62 4.65 17.63
CA ASP A 162 -8.13 5.99 17.30
C ASP A 162 -7.57 6.52 15.96
N ASN A 163 -6.79 5.73 15.21
CA ASN A 163 -6.20 6.16 13.93
C ASN A 163 -7.08 5.86 12.70
N GLY A 164 -8.14 5.07 12.85
CA GLY A 164 -9.09 4.75 11.79
C GLY A 164 -8.62 3.74 10.74
N PHE A 165 -7.47 3.07 10.94
CA PHE A 165 -6.98 2.03 10.03
C PHE A 165 -6.25 0.90 10.75
N SER A 166 -6.22 -0.26 10.11
CA SER A 166 -5.41 -1.41 10.51
C SER A 166 -4.54 -1.87 9.35
N VAL A 167 -3.42 -2.53 9.66
CA VAL A 167 -2.57 -3.17 8.66
C VAL A 167 -2.64 -4.68 8.80
N LEU A 168 -3.02 -5.35 7.71
CA LEU A 168 -3.12 -6.80 7.62
C LEU A 168 -1.99 -7.33 6.75
N VAL A 169 -1.16 -8.21 7.30
CA VAL A 169 -0.09 -8.89 6.57
C VAL A 169 -0.54 -10.31 6.32
N ASN A 170 -0.91 -10.63 5.08
CA ASN A 170 -1.42 -11.94 4.73
C ASN A 170 -0.27 -12.91 4.46
N VAL A 171 -0.39 -14.12 5.02
CA VAL A 171 0.59 -15.19 4.96
C VAL A 171 -0.08 -16.41 4.35
N LYS A 172 0.58 -17.06 3.40
CA LYS A 172 0.14 -18.33 2.81
C LYS A 172 1.32 -19.27 2.72
N ASN A 173 1.19 -20.46 3.33
CA ASN A 173 2.26 -21.46 3.39
C ASN A 173 3.58 -20.86 3.95
N GLY A 174 3.49 -20.01 4.97
CA GLY A 174 4.65 -19.34 5.58
C GLY A 174 5.29 -18.24 4.74
N ASN A 175 4.70 -17.89 3.59
CA ASN A 175 5.19 -16.82 2.72
C ASN A 175 4.21 -15.66 2.70
N PHE A 176 4.72 -14.43 2.71
CA PHE A 176 3.88 -13.26 2.61
C PHE A 176 3.30 -13.12 1.21
N THR A 177 2.02 -12.77 1.16
CA THR A 177 1.32 -12.55 -0.10
C THR A 177 1.09 -11.07 -0.33
N VAL A 178 0.34 -10.42 0.55
CA VAL A 178 -0.05 -9.02 0.41
C VAL A 178 -0.23 -8.36 1.77
N ILE A 179 0.27 -7.13 1.87
CA ILE A 179 0.06 -6.22 2.99
C ILE A 179 -1.09 -5.27 2.60
N GLU A 180 -2.11 -5.19 3.44
CA GLU A 180 -3.32 -4.39 3.20
C GLU A 180 -3.45 -3.33 4.29
N ASN A 181 -3.69 -2.08 3.90
CA ASN A 181 -4.17 -1.03 4.80
C ASN A 181 -5.69 -0.96 4.65
N VAL A 182 -6.42 -1.24 5.73
CA VAL A 182 -7.88 -1.38 5.74
C VAL A 182 -8.49 -0.45 6.78
N ASN A 183 -9.80 -0.17 6.65
CA ASN A 183 -10.52 0.50 7.73
C ASN A 183 -10.35 -0.31 9.02
N GLN A 184 -10.25 0.41 10.13
CA GLN A 184 -10.03 -0.17 11.44
C GLN A 184 -11.03 -1.28 11.78
N ILE A 185 -10.52 -2.34 12.44
CA ILE A 185 -11.28 -3.53 12.83
C ILE A 185 -11.50 -3.66 14.34
#